data_AF-A0A3M1FXC9-F1
#
_entry.id   AF-A0A3M1FXC9-F1
#
_cell.length_a   1.000
_cell.length_b   1.000
_cell.length_c   1.000
_cell.angle_alpha   90.00
_cell.angle_beta   90.00
_cell.angle_gamma   90.00
#
_symmetry.space_group_name_H-M   'P 1'
#
loop_
_entity.id
_entity.type
_entity.pdbx_description
1 polymer ?
#
loop_
_entity_poly.entity_id
_entity_poly.type
_entity_poly.pdbx_seq_one_letter_code
_entity_poly.pdbx_strand_id
1 'polypeptide(L)'
;MNAKEEKKVTLEGFLKNPSLYLKKIKFEEGVKILEELVETLQSGEFPLEEAIDAYEKGMKLVSCLREKLSAVETRLKVLQLEEEKNEKKEELEE
;
A
#
# COMPACT_ATOMS: atom_id res chain seq x y z
N MET A 1 -32.79 -5.37 0.78
CA MET A 1 -31.47 -5.11 1.41
C MET A 1 -30.43 -5.87 0.60
N ASN A 2 -29.71 -5.20 -0.31
CA ASN A 2 -28.74 -5.87 -1.17
C ASN A 2 -27.38 -5.93 -0.47
N ALA A 3 -27.08 -7.10 0.09
CA ALA A 3 -25.78 -7.46 0.61
C ALA A 3 -24.79 -7.60 -0.56
N LYS A 4 -24.19 -6.48 -0.99
CA LYS A 4 -22.85 -6.54 -1.55
C LYS A 4 -21.92 -6.66 -0.34
N GLU A 5 -21.57 -7.89 0.01
CA GLU A 5 -20.41 -8.16 0.86
C GLU A 5 -19.18 -7.56 0.18
N GLU A 6 -18.89 -6.31 0.52
CA GLU A 6 -17.55 -5.77 0.42
C GLU A 6 -16.68 -6.70 1.25
N LYS A 7 -15.90 -7.57 0.59
CA LYS A 7 -14.93 -8.45 1.24
C LYS A 7 -13.99 -7.57 2.06
N LYS A 8 -14.28 -7.44 3.35
CA LYS A 8 -13.53 -6.61 4.28
C LYS A 8 -12.08 -7.11 4.26
N VAL A 9 -11.16 -6.23 3.93
CA VAL A 9 -9.72 -6.48 4.03
C VAL A 9 -9.39 -6.56 5.52
N THR A 10 -8.78 -7.66 5.99
CA THR A 10 -8.49 -7.92 7.41
C THR A 10 -7.05 -8.41 7.60
N LEU A 11 -6.47 -8.15 8.77
CA LEU A 11 -5.16 -8.69 9.17
C LEU A 11 -5.10 -10.21 9.05
N GLU A 12 -6.09 -10.93 9.59
CA GLU A 12 -6.12 -12.40 9.53
C GLU A 12 -6.14 -12.93 8.10
N GLY A 13 -6.90 -12.28 7.21
CA GLY A 13 -6.94 -12.65 5.79
C GLY A 13 -5.60 -12.40 5.09
N PHE A 14 -4.94 -11.29 5.43
CA PHE A 14 -3.60 -10.98 4.94
C PHE A 14 -2.56 -12.01 5.41
N LEU A 15 -2.55 -12.36 6.69
CA LEU A 15 -1.60 -13.33 7.25
C LEU A 15 -1.78 -14.73 6.62
N LYS A 16 -3.01 -15.13 6.30
CA LYS A 16 -3.28 -16.42 5.62
C LYS A 16 -2.87 -16.43 4.14
N ASN A 17 -3.03 -15.30 3.42
CA ASN A 17 -2.80 -15.24 1.97
C ASN A 17 -2.14 -13.93 1.50
N PRO A 18 -0.90 -13.63 1.92
CA PRO A 18 -0.30 -12.32 1.69
C PRO A 18 -0.15 -11.98 0.21
N SER A 19 0.21 -12.93 -0.65
CA SER A 19 0.39 -12.71 -2.09
C SER A 19 -0.89 -12.25 -2.82
N LEU A 20 -2.07 -12.68 -2.37
CA LEU A 20 -3.34 -12.25 -2.97
C LEU A 20 -3.64 -10.79 -2.61
N TYR A 21 -3.39 -10.42 -1.36
CA TYR A 21 -3.60 -9.06 -0.86
C TYR A 21 -2.63 -8.09 -1.51
N LEU A 22 -1.32 -8.40 -1.55
CA LEU A 22 -0.30 -7.50 -2.14
C LEU A 22 -0.62 -7.11 -3.60
N LYS A 23 -1.25 -8.00 -4.38
CA LYS A 23 -1.64 -7.72 -5.77
C LYS A 23 -2.84 -6.80 -5.92
N LYS A 24 -3.78 -6.81 -4.97
CA LYS A 24 -5.11 -6.18 -5.14
C LYS A 24 -5.44 -5.09 -4.12
N ILE A 25 -4.63 -4.97 -3.07
CA ILE A 25 -4.88 -4.05 -1.97
C ILE A 25 -4.74 -2.59 -2.40
N LYS A 26 -5.69 -1.75 -1.96
CA LYS A 26 -5.56 -0.30 -2.06
C LYS A 26 -4.59 0.21 -1.01
N PHE A 27 -3.99 1.38 -1.25
CA PHE A 27 -3.01 1.95 -0.32
C PHE A 27 -3.56 2.09 1.10
N GLU A 28 -4.71 2.76 1.25
CA GLU A 28 -5.39 2.96 2.55
C GLU A 28 -5.69 1.65 3.29
N GLU A 29 -6.09 0.61 2.56
CA GLU A 29 -6.38 -0.71 3.14
C GLU A 29 -5.10 -1.40 3.64
N GLY A 30 -3.99 -1.23 2.92
CA GLY A 30 -2.70 -1.78 3.34
C GLY A 30 -2.12 -1.04 4.53
N VAL A 31 -2.35 0.27 4.64
CA VAL A 31 -1.97 1.05 5.84
C VAL A 31 -2.74 0.55 7.05
N LYS A 32 -4.06 0.33 6.94
CA LYS A 32 -4.87 -0.22 8.04
C LYS A 32 -4.40 -1.60 8.51
N ILE A 33 -4.09 -2.50 7.57
CA ILE A 33 -3.53 -3.82 7.96
C ILE A 33 -2.20 -3.66 8.66
N LEU A 34 -1.35 -2.73 8.22
CA LEU A 34 -0.06 -2.50 8.84
C LEU A 34 -0.22 -1.97 10.27
N GLU A 35 -1.17 -1.06 10.51
CA GLU A 35 -1.51 -0.58 11.85
C GLU A 35 -1.99 -1.72 12.75
N GLU A 36 -2.96 -2.51 12.30
CA GLU A 36 -3.46 -3.68 13.03
C GLU A 36 -2.34 -4.69 13.32
N LEU A 37 -1.43 -4.92 12.36
CA LEU A 37 -0.27 -5.80 12.52
C LEU A 37 0.68 -5.29 13.61
N VAL A 38 0.98 -3.99 13.61
CA VAL A 38 1.88 -3.39 14.60
C VAL A 38 1.28 -3.46 16.00
N GLU A 39 0.00 -3.12 16.15
CA GLU A 39 -0.73 -3.24 17.42
C GLU A 39 -0.69 -4.69 17.94
N THR A 40 -0.93 -5.64 17.05
CA THR A 40 -0.92 -7.08 17.36
C THR A 40 0.47 -7.58 17.77
N LEU A 41 1.54 -7.11 17.11
CA LEU A 41 2.91 -7.48 17.48
C LEU A 41 3.34 -6.85 18.81
N GLN A 42 2.84 -5.65 19.11
CA GLN A 42 3.14 -4.94 20.36
C GLN A 42 2.38 -5.49 21.56
N SER A 43 1.19 -6.09 21.37
CA SER A 43 0.44 -6.70 22.46
C SER A 43 1.15 -7.90 23.08
N GLY A 44 2.05 -8.54 22.32
CA GLY A 44 2.78 -9.74 22.77
C GLY A 44 1.91 -10.99 22.85
N GLU A 45 0.71 -10.97 22.25
CA GLU A 45 -0.23 -12.11 22.23
C GLU A 45 0.21 -13.23 21.27
N PHE A 46 1.12 -12.94 20.34
CA PHE A 46 1.61 -13.89 19.36
C PHE A 46 2.74 -14.77 19.92
N PRO A 47 2.68 -16.10 19.73
CA PRO A 47 3.85 -16.96 19.90
C PRO A 47 5.03 -16.44 19.07
N LEU A 48 6.26 -16.64 19.55
CA LEU A 48 7.47 -16.10 18.90
C LEU A 48 7.55 -16.44 17.40
N GLU A 49 7.23 -17.68 17.04
CA GLU A 49 7.27 -18.16 15.65
C GLU A 49 6.25 -17.43 14.77
N GLU A 50 5.03 -17.22 15.28
CA GLU A 50 3.98 -16.48 14.58
C GLU A 50 4.32 -14.99 14.49
N ALA A 51 4.94 -14.42 15.52
CA ALA A 51 5.38 -13.02 15.52
C ALA A 51 6.44 -12.77 14.44
N ILE A 52 7.39 -13.71 14.25
CA ILE A 52 8.41 -13.63 13.20
C ILE A 52 7.76 -13.71 11.81
N ASP A 53 6.86 -14.68 11.59
CA ASP A 53 6.16 -14.82 10.31
C ASP A 53 5.28 -13.60 9.99
N ALA A 54 4.56 -13.08 10.97
CA ALA A 54 3.77 -11.87 10.86
C ALA A 54 4.64 -10.64 10.52
N TYR A 55 5.81 -10.52 11.15
CA TYR A 55 6.79 -9.47 10.84
C TYR A 55 7.30 -9.56 9.39
N GLU A 56 7.71 -10.75 8.93
CA GLU A 56 8.17 -10.94 7.55
C GLU A 56 7.10 -10.59 6.51
N LYS A 57 5.85 -10.97 6.78
CA LYS A 57 4.71 -10.59 5.94
C LYS A 57 4.47 -9.09 5.98
N GLY A 58 4.55 -8.47 7.14
CA GLY A 58 4.50 -7.01 7.31
C GLY A 58 5.55 -6.28 6.49
N MET A 59 6.78 -6.76 6.48
CA MET A 59 7.86 -6.17 5.67
C MET A 59 7.56 -6.20 4.16
N LYS A 60 6.95 -7.28 3.68
CA LYS A 60 6.49 -7.37 2.28
C LYS A 60 5.36 -6.38 1.99
N LEU A 61 4.45 -6.17 2.94
CA LEU A 61 3.38 -5.16 2.83
C LEU A 61 3.97 -3.75 2.76
N VAL A 62 4.92 -3.42 3.63
CA VAL A 62 5.63 -2.13 3.63
C VAL A 62 6.33 -1.88 2.29
N SER A 63 7.02 -2.87 1.73
CA SER A 63 7.66 -2.74 0.41
C SER A 63 6.63 -2.41 -0.68
N CYS A 64 5.51 -3.14 -0.71
CA CYS A 64 4.44 -2.92 -1.67
C CYS A 64 3.82 -1.51 -1.56
N LEU A 65 3.59 -1.01 -0.35
CA LEU A 65 3.07 0.34 -0.14
C LEU A 65 4.06 1.42 -0.59
N ARG A 66 5.36 1.23 -0.32
CA ARG A 66 6.41 2.13 -0.80
C ARG A 66 6.51 2.17 -2.32
N GLU A 67 6.42 1.01 -2.97
CA GLU A 67 6.41 0.91 -4.43
C GLU A 67 5.21 1.64 -5.04
N LYS A 68 4.01 1.47 -4.46
CA LYS A 68 2.81 2.20 -4.89
C LYS A 68 2.98 3.70 -4.75
N LEU A 69 3.52 4.17 -3.62
CA LEU A 69 3.75 5.60 -3.40
C LEU A 69 4.77 6.16 -4.39
N SER A 70 5.89 5.46 -4.58
CA SER A 70 6.94 5.85 -5.52
C SER A 70 6.44 5.93 -6.97
N ALA A 71 5.55 5.02 -7.38
CA ALA A 71 4.92 5.06 -8.70
C ALA A 71 4.06 6.32 -8.88
N VAL A 72 3.31 6.72 -7.85
CA VAL A 72 2.51 7.96 -7.87
C VAL A 72 3.42 9.19 -7.94
N GLU A 73 4.44 9.26 -7.10
CA GLU A 73 5.42 10.37 -7.11
C GLU A 73 6.11 10.51 -8.47
N THR A 74 6.49 9.39 -9.08
CA THR A 74 7.09 9.38 -10.42
C THR A 74 6.14 9.93 -11.46
N ARG A 75 4.87 9.51 -11.41
CA ARG A 75 3.84 10.02 -12.34
C ARG A 75 3.61 11.52 -12.17
N LEU A 76 3.59 12.02 -10.93
CA LEU A 76 3.47 13.45 -10.65
C LEU A 76 4.64 14.25 -11.22
N LYS A 77 5.87 13.76 -11.05
CA LYS A 77 7.07 14.40 -11.63
C LYS A 77 7.01 14.49 -13.14
N VAL A 78 6.57 13.42 -13.83
CA VAL A 78 6.43 13.44 -15.29
C VAL A 78 5.41 14.49 -15.72
N LEU A 79 4.24 14.55 -15.06
CA LEU A 79 3.21 15.54 -15.38
C LEU A 79 3.70 16.98 -15.18
N GLN A 80 4.44 17.25 -14.10
CA GLN A 80 5.03 18.58 -13.86
C GLN A 80 6.04 18.97 -14.95
N LEU A 81 6.91 18.03 -15.36
CA LEU A 81 7.87 18.29 -16.44
C LEU A 81 7.19 18.50 -17.80
N GLU A 82 6.06 17.84 -18.05
CA GLU A 82 5.26 18.04 -19.26
C GLU A 82 4.58 19.42 -19.26
N GLU A 83 4.07 19.88 -18.12
CA GLU A 83 3.48 21.20 -17.93
C GLU A 83 4.53 22.31 -18.16
N GLU A 84 5.69 22.23 -17.49
CA GLU A 84 6.80 23.18 -17.70
C GLU A 84 7.30 23.23 -19.15
N LYS A 85 7.26 22.09 -19.86
CA LYS A 85 7.68 22.00 -21.26
C LYS A 85 6.65 22.65 -22.19
N ASN A 86 5.36 22.54 -21.88
CA ASN A 86 4.32 23.19 -22.66
C ASN A 86 4.35 24.72 -22.48
N GLU A 87 4.52 25.20 -21.25
CA GLU A 87 4.65 26.64 -20.96
C GLU A 87 5.82 27.29 -21.72
N LYS A 88 7.00 26.65 -21.71
CA LYS A 88 8.17 27.12 -22.47
C LYS A 88 7.99 27.10 -23.99
N LYS A 89 7.08 26.26 -24.49
CA LYS A 89 6.80 26.16 -25.92
C LYS A 89 5.87 27.29 -26.37
N GLU A 90 4.92 27.69 -25.53
CA GLU A 90 4.04 28.83 -25.78
C GLU A 90 4.81 30.16 -25.74
N GLU A 91 5.77 30.33 -24.82
CA GLU A 91 6.65 31.52 -24.76
C GLU A 91 7.62 31.68 -25.96
N LEU A 92 7.91 30.59 -26.69
CA LEU A 92 8.79 30.60 -27.87
C LEU A 92 8.03 30.81 -29.18
N GLU A 93 6.70 30.70 -29.15
CA GLU A 93 5.82 30.86 -30.32
C GLU A 93 5.12 32.24 -30.37
N GLU A 94 5.28 33.09 -29.34
CA GLU A 94 4.95 34.55 -29.33
C GLU A 94 6.18 35.44 -29.63
#